data_AF-A0A1G7ECF0-F1
#
_entry.id   AF-A0A1G7ECF0-F1
#
_cell.length_a   1.000
_cell.length_b   1.000
_cell.length_c   1.000
_cell.angle_alpha   90.00
_cell.angle_beta   90.00
_cell.angle_gamma   90.00
#
_symmetry.space_group_name_H-M   'P 1'
#
loop_
_entity.id
_entity.type
_entity.pdbx_description
1 polymer ?
#
loop_
_entity_poly.entity_id
_entity_poly.type
_entity_poly.pdbx_seq_one_letter_code
_entity_poly.pdbx_strand_id
1 'polypeptide(L)'
;MTDDQFSYADDEELVGQFLEWTGNAVVEMRGIVDAMPERDAAEGETASRLYDLSHNIKGMGSSFDFNLMTTVGTSLCVYIKKLEGEMSRRVVDAHVRAFEVILANKIKGDGGEKGAALESRLTTIIAEESQG
;
A
#
# COMPACT_ATOMS: atom_id res chain seq x y z
N MET A 1 13.87 -3.49 -44.76
CA MET A 1 14.20 -2.30 -43.93
C MET A 1 13.23 -2.33 -42.78
N THR A 2 13.80 -2.53 -41.60
CA THR A 2 13.26 -2.40 -40.24
C THR A 2 12.00 -3.21 -39.89
N ASP A 3 12.31 -4.35 -39.28
CA ASP A 3 11.50 -5.14 -38.35
C ASP A 3 10.97 -4.23 -37.23
N ASP A 4 9.67 -3.92 -37.28
CA ASP A 4 8.93 -3.24 -36.21
C ASP A 4 8.26 -4.35 -35.38
N GLN A 5 9.07 -5.00 -34.54
CA GLN A 5 8.64 -6.03 -33.60
C GLN A 5 8.97 -5.60 -32.17
N PHE A 6 8.82 -4.30 -31.86
CA PHE A 6 8.72 -3.83 -30.47
C PHE A 6 7.26 -3.91 -30.04
N SER A 7 6.80 -5.14 -29.84
CA SER A 7 5.43 -5.50 -29.52
C SER A 7 5.17 -5.31 -28.02
N TYR A 8 3.97 -4.86 -27.68
CA TYR A 8 3.31 -4.62 -26.38
C TYR A 8 3.51 -5.64 -25.22
N ALA A 9 4.40 -6.62 -25.34
CA ALA A 9 4.71 -7.61 -24.31
C ALA A 9 5.48 -7.01 -23.11
N ASP A 10 6.31 -5.98 -23.35
CA ASP A 10 7.12 -5.34 -22.31
C ASP A 10 6.25 -4.74 -21.19
N ASP A 11 5.15 -4.07 -21.53
CA ASP A 11 4.24 -3.46 -20.55
C ASP A 11 3.52 -4.50 -19.68
N GLU A 12 3.07 -5.62 -20.25
CA GLU A 12 2.39 -6.68 -19.48
C GLU A 12 3.35 -7.44 -18.57
N GLU A 13 4.58 -7.70 -19.01
CA GLU A 13 5.61 -8.32 -18.17
C GLU A 13 6.05 -7.41 -17.01
N LEU A 14 6.18 -6.09 -17.27
CA LEU A 14 6.51 -5.11 -16.23
C LEU A 14 5.37 -4.96 -15.21
N VAL A 15 4.11 -4.95 -15.65
CA VAL A 15 2.94 -4.98 -14.76
C VAL A 15 2.92 -6.26 -13.94
N GLY A 16 3.23 -7.41 -14.55
CA GLY A 16 3.34 -8.69 -13.85
C GLY A 16 4.39 -8.67 -12.73
N GLN A 17 5.59 -8.18 -13.04
CA GLN A 17 6.67 -8.02 -12.06
C GLN A 17 6.30 -7.03 -10.94
N PHE A 18 5.64 -5.93 -11.27
CA PHE A 18 5.11 -4.99 -10.28
C PHE A 18 4.10 -5.66 -9.34
N LEU A 19 3.13 -6.41 -9.89
CA LEU A 19 2.12 -7.09 -9.09
C LEU A 19 2.72 -8.19 -8.21
N GLU A 20 3.71 -8.92 -8.72
CA GLU A 20 4.43 -9.93 -7.94
C GLU A 20 5.22 -9.28 -6.80
N TRP A 21 6.02 -8.25 -7.10
CA TRP A 21 6.78 -7.51 -6.10
C TRP A 21 5.86 -6.89 -5.04
N THR A 22 4.76 -6.26 -5.47
CA THR A 22 3.78 -5.63 -4.58
C THR A 22 3.07 -6.69 -3.73
N GLY A 23 2.74 -7.85 -4.30
CA GLY A 23 2.21 -8.99 -3.57
C GLY A 23 3.16 -9.46 -2.47
N ASN A 24 4.45 -9.62 -2.79
CA ASN A 24 5.48 -9.99 -1.82
C ASN A 24 5.64 -8.93 -0.72
N ALA A 25 5.63 -7.64 -1.09
CA ALA A 25 5.67 -6.54 -0.12
C ALA A 25 4.46 -6.57 0.83
N VAL A 26 3.26 -6.82 0.31
CA VAL A 26 2.03 -6.91 1.11
C VAL A 26 2.04 -8.14 2.03
N VAL A 27 2.57 -9.28 1.56
CA VAL A 27 2.79 -10.47 2.41
C VAL A 27 3.77 -10.16 3.53
N GLU A 28 4.85 -9.43 3.24
CA GLU A 28 5.80 -8.98 4.27
C GLU A 28 5.12 -8.05 5.29
N MET A 29 4.38 -7.04 4.83
CA MET A 29 3.60 -6.16 5.71
C MET A 29 2.61 -6.95 6.57
N ARG A 30 1.96 -7.97 6.01
CA ARG A 30 1.05 -8.85 6.75
C ARG A 30 1.77 -9.59 7.87
N GLY A 31 2.95 -10.12 7.60
CA GLY A 31 3.79 -10.76 8.62
C GLY A 31 4.19 -9.80 9.74
N ILE A 32 4.53 -8.56 9.39
CA ILE A 32 4.82 -7.50 10.37
C ILE A 32 3.58 -7.24 11.25
N VAL A 33 2.40 -7.04 10.65
CA VAL A 33 1.15 -6.80 11.38
C VAL A 33 0.75 -7.97 12.29
N ASP A 34 1.05 -9.21 11.90
CA ASP A 34 0.75 -10.40 12.70
C ASP A 34 1.64 -10.48 13.96
N ALA A 35 2.92 -10.10 13.81
CA ALA A 35 3.90 -10.08 14.90
C ALA A 35 3.86 -8.81 15.75
N MET A 36 3.25 -7.73 15.26
CA MET A 36 3.18 -6.43 15.92
C MET A 36 2.22 -6.46 17.12
N PRO A 37 2.58 -5.85 18.28
CA PRO A 37 1.66 -5.62 19.39
C PRO A 37 0.52 -4.65 19.00
N GLU A 38 -0.52 -4.52 19.82
CA GLU A 38 -1.65 -3.61 19.51
C GLU A 38 -1.21 -2.16 19.27
N ARG A 39 -0.18 -1.73 19.99
CA ARG A 39 0.49 -0.44 19.90
C ARG A 39 2.00 -0.70 19.86
N ASP A 40 2.71 -0.14 18.87
CA ASP A 40 4.16 -0.29 18.71
C ASP A 40 4.81 1.09 18.59
N ALA A 41 6.09 1.22 18.94
CA ALA A 41 6.78 2.51 18.87
C ALA A 41 6.86 3.03 17.41
N ALA A 42 6.43 4.28 17.18
CA ALA A 42 6.49 4.89 15.85
C ALA A 42 7.92 5.14 15.33
N GLU A 43 8.92 5.13 16.21
CA GLU A 43 10.35 5.25 15.86
C GLU A 43 11.08 3.89 15.80
N GLY A 44 10.33 2.78 15.83
CA GLY A 44 10.87 1.43 15.81
C GLY A 44 11.23 0.93 14.40
N GLU A 45 11.93 -0.21 14.36
CA GLU A 45 12.26 -0.92 13.12
C GLU A 45 11.00 -1.30 12.32
N THR A 46 9.91 -1.66 13.02
CA THR A 46 8.57 -1.91 12.46
C THR A 46 8.07 -0.73 11.62
N ALA A 47 8.09 0.47 12.18
CA ALA A 47 7.59 1.68 11.52
C ALA A 47 8.43 2.06 10.31
N SER A 48 9.75 1.99 10.46
CA SER A 48 10.70 2.20 9.37
C SER A 48 10.44 1.23 8.21
N ARG A 49 10.27 -0.07 8.52
CA ARG A 49 10.02 -1.10 7.52
C ARG A 49 8.69 -0.90 6.78
N LEU A 50 7.62 -0.62 7.50
CA LEU A 50 6.31 -0.33 6.91
C LEU A 50 6.34 0.93 6.04
N TYR A 51 7.07 1.96 6.46
CA TYR A 51 7.26 3.18 5.69
C TYR A 51 8.00 2.91 4.37
N ASP A 52 9.10 2.16 4.41
CA ASP A 52 9.90 1.82 3.22
C ASP A 52 9.10 1.02 2.19
N LEU A 53 8.40 -0.04 2.65
CA LEU A 53 7.54 -0.85 1.79
C LEU A 53 6.44 0.01 1.14
N SER A 54 5.77 0.86 1.94
CA SER A 54 4.73 1.76 1.45
C SER A 54 5.27 2.79 0.45
N HIS A 55 6.48 3.30 0.68
CA HIS A 55 7.14 4.24 -0.20
C HIS A 55 7.47 3.60 -1.55
N ASN A 56 7.94 2.36 -1.56
CA ASN A 56 8.25 1.67 -2.80
C ASN A 56 6.97 1.32 -3.59
N ILE A 57 5.91 0.84 -2.91
CA ILE A 57 4.61 0.56 -3.52
C ILE A 57 4.04 1.81 -4.21
N LYS A 58 4.04 2.97 -3.53
CA LYS A 58 3.51 4.20 -4.13
C LYS A 58 4.33 4.68 -5.33
N GLY A 59 5.65 4.46 -5.30
CA GLY A 59 6.55 4.89 -6.36
C GLY A 59 6.29 4.14 -7.67
N MET A 60 5.92 2.86 -7.58
CA MET A 60 5.64 2.03 -8.74
C MET A 60 4.17 2.05 -9.18
N GLY A 61 3.22 2.21 -8.26
CA GLY A 61 1.78 2.17 -8.59
C GLY A 61 1.34 3.25 -9.59
N SER A 62 1.92 4.46 -9.52
CA SER A 62 1.60 5.55 -10.45
C SER A 62 2.03 5.26 -11.89
N SER A 63 3.06 4.42 -12.08
CA SER A 63 3.60 4.11 -13.40
C SER A 63 2.74 3.11 -14.17
N PHE A 64 1.91 2.32 -13.47
CA PHE A 64 1.17 1.19 -14.03
C PHE A 64 -0.37 1.36 -13.96
N ASP A 65 -0.85 2.58 -13.78
CA ASP A 65 -2.29 2.90 -13.63
C ASP A 65 -2.93 2.29 -12.37
N PHE A 66 -2.18 2.16 -11.27
CA PHE A 66 -2.70 1.72 -9.96
C PHE A 66 -2.77 2.90 -8.98
N ASN A 67 -3.52 3.95 -9.33
CA ASN A 67 -3.60 5.18 -8.52
C ASN A 67 -4.10 4.90 -7.10
N LEU A 68 -5.08 4.00 -6.93
CA LEU A 68 -5.59 3.61 -5.61
C LEU A 68 -4.49 2.97 -4.75
N MET A 69 -3.63 2.14 -5.32
CA MET A 69 -2.47 1.55 -4.64
C MET A 69 -1.52 2.65 -4.14
N THR A 70 -1.23 3.63 -5.01
CA THR A 70 -0.42 4.81 -4.68
C THR A 70 -1.03 5.64 -3.56
N THR A 71 -2.34 5.85 -3.58
CA THR A 71 -3.01 6.64 -2.55
C THR A 71 -2.98 5.93 -1.20
N VAL A 72 -3.27 4.63 -1.15
CA VAL A 72 -3.20 3.84 0.10
C VAL A 72 -1.77 3.82 0.66
N GLY A 73 -0.75 3.65 -0.19
CA GLY A 73 0.65 3.72 0.26
C GLY A 73 1.07 5.10 0.74
N THR A 74 0.57 6.15 0.09
CA THR A 74 0.78 7.53 0.54
C THR A 74 0.12 7.78 1.90
N SER A 75 -1.12 7.31 2.09
CA SER A 75 -1.84 7.38 3.37
C SER A 75 -1.02 6.76 4.50
N LEU A 76 -0.52 5.53 4.30
CA LEU A 76 0.26 4.83 5.32
C LEU A 76 1.58 5.55 5.62
N CYS A 77 2.31 6.02 4.61
CA CYS A 77 3.51 6.84 4.81
C CYS A 77 3.22 8.10 5.63
N VAL A 78 2.13 8.81 5.33
CA VAL A 78 1.74 10.03 6.04
C VAL A 78 1.34 9.72 7.49
N TYR A 79 0.61 8.63 7.71
CA TYR A 79 0.25 8.18 9.05
C TYR A 79 1.50 7.92 9.90
N ILE A 80 2.43 7.09 9.40
CA ILE A 80 3.69 6.78 10.09
C ILE A 80 4.51 8.05 10.35
N LYS A 81 4.61 8.94 9.36
CA LYS A 81 5.41 10.17 9.47
C LYS A 81 4.81 11.19 10.45
N LYS A 82 3.49 11.19 10.66
CA LYS A 82 2.79 12.12 11.56
C LYS A 82 2.62 11.58 12.98
N LEU A 83 2.96 10.31 13.22
CA LEU A 83 2.89 9.72 14.54
C LEU A 83 4.01 10.27 15.43
N GLU A 84 3.64 10.82 16.59
CA GLU A 84 4.56 11.32 17.62
C GLU A 84 4.64 10.37 18.84
N GLY A 85 4.13 9.13 18.71
CA GLY A 85 4.02 8.18 19.82
C GLY A 85 3.93 6.73 19.36
N GLU A 86 2.79 6.09 19.59
CA GLU A 86 2.59 4.67 19.26
C GLU A 86 1.75 4.49 18.00
N MET A 87 2.26 3.68 17.08
CA MET A 87 1.56 3.22 15.91
C MET A 87 0.52 2.16 16.28
N SER A 88 -0.71 2.33 15.82
CA SER A 88 -1.79 1.36 16.07
C SER A 88 -1.76 0.24 15.03
N ARG A 89 -1.70 -1.00 15.51
CA ARG A 89 -1.81 -2.20 14.67
C ARG A 89 -3.10 -2.20 13.86
N ARG A 90 -4.20 -1.66 14.40
CA ARG A 90 -5.49 -1.59 13.71
C ARG A 90 -5.43 -0.72 12.46
N VAL A 91 -4.71 0.40 12.53
CA VAL A 91 -4.50 1.27 11.35
C VAL A 91 -3.66 0.55 10.31
N VAL A 92 -2.55 -0.08 10.72
CA VAL A 92 -1.67 -0.79 9.78
C VAL A 92 -2.40 -1.97 9.15
N ASP A 93 -3.10 -2.80 9.92
CA ASP A 93 -3.90 -3.93 9.41
C ASP A 93 -4.96 -3.47 8.40
N ALA A 94 -5.62 -2.33 8.65
CA ALA A 94 -6.58 -1.77 7.69
C ALA A 94 -5.92 -1.39 6.36
N HIS A 95 -4.72 -0.80 6.39
CA HIS A 95 -3.97 -0.48 5.16
C HIS A 95 -3.49 -1.74 4.44
N VAL A 96 -3.00 -2.75 5.16
CA VAL A 96 -2.58 -4.02 4.57
C VAL A 96 -3.77 -4.71 3.88
N ARG A 97 -4.93 -4.79 4.54
CA ARG A 97 -6.15 -5.32 3.93
C ARG A 97 -6.58 -4.54 2.69
N ALA A 98 -6.43 -3.22 2.72
CA ALA A 98 -6.70 -2.39 1.54
C ALA A 98 -5.80 -2.78 0.37
N PHE A 99 -4.49 -2.95 0.60
CA PHE A 99 -3.58 -3.45 -0.43
C PHE A 99 -3.93 -4.85 -0.94
N GLU A 100 -4.27 -5.78 -0.04
CA GLU A 100 -4.70 -7.13 -0.40
C GLU A 100 -5.94 -7.09 -1.30
N VAL A 101 -6.93 -6.26 -0.98
CA VAL A 101 -8.15 -6.11 -1.80
C VAL A 101 -7.84 -5.52 -3.17
N ILE A 102 -6.99 -4.51 -3.24
CA ILE A 102 -6.58 -3.87 -4.51
C ILE A 102 -5.86 -4.88 -5.39
N LEU A 103 -4.92 -5.65 -4.83
CA LEU A 103 -4.17 -6.69 -5.55
C LEU A 103 -5.09 -7.84 -6.01
N ALA A 104 -5.91 -8.38 -5.11
CA ALA A 104 -6.79 -9.50 -5.39
C ALA A 104 -7.79 -9.18 -6.51
N ASN A 105 -8.27 -7.93 -6.57
CA ASN A 105 -9.19 -7.47 -7.61
C ASN A 105 -8.50 -6.76 -8.77
N LYS A 106 -7.16 -6.62 -8.74
CA LYS A 106 -6.35 -5.85 -9.69
C LYS A 106 -7.00 -4.49 -10.04
N ILE A 107 -7.38 -3.74 -9.00
CA ILE A 107 -8.11 -2.47 -9.17
C ILE A 107 -7.17 -1.44 -9.79
N LYS A 108 -7.47 -1.05 -11.03
CA LYS A 108 -6.78 0.03 -11.76
C LYS A 108 -7.45 1.38 -11.52
N GLY A 109 -6.72 2.45 -11.83
CA GLY A 109 -7.07 3.82 -11.55
C GLY A 109 -7.31 4.05 -10.06
N ASP A 110 -8.26 4.92 -9.77
CA ASP A 110 -8.76 5.24 -8.43
C ASP A 110 -9.74 4.20 -7.86
N GLY A 111 -10.16 3.20 -8.64
CA GLY A 111 -11.14 2.20 -8.20
C GLY A 111 -12.57 2.70 -8.03
N GLY A 112 -12.87 3.93 -8.51
CA GLY A 112 -14.20 4.52 -8.49
C GLY A 112 -14.83 4.55 -7.09
N GLU A 113 -16.12 4.24 -7.00
CA GLU A 113 -16.85 4.21 -5.73
C GLU A 113 -16.24 3.26 -4.69
N LYS A 114 -15.67 2.13 -5.13
CA LYS A 114 -15.05 1.16 -4.21
C LYS A 114 -13.75 1.70 -3.61
N GLY A 115 -12.92 2.34 -4.43
CA GLY A 115 -11.69 2.98 -3.97
C GLY A 115 -11.99 4.13 -3.01
N ALA A 116 -12.92 5.01 -3.38
CA ALA A 116 -13.35 6.11 -2.52
C ALA A 116 -13.91 5.62 -1.17
N ALA A 117 -14.70 4.54 -1.17
CA ALA A 117 -15.19 3.92 0.05
C ALA A 117 -14.05 3.35 0.91
N LEU A 118 -13.06 2.71 0.29
CA LEU A 118 -11.88 2.17 0.99
C LEU A 118 -11.04 3.28 1.63
N GLU A 119 -10.78 4.36 0.89
CA GLU A 119 -10.04 5.53 1.40
C GLU A 119 -10.78 6.23 2.54
N SER A 120 -12.11 6.38 2.42
CA SER A 120 -12.94 6.95 3.48
C SER A 120 -12.89 6.11 4.75
N ARG A 121 -12.94 4.77 4.61
CA ARG A 121 -12.80 3.83 5.73
C ARG A 121 -11.43 3.95 6.40
N LEU A 122 -10.34 3.99 5.61
CA LEU A 122 -8.98 4.16 6.14
C LEU A 122 -8.84 5.48 6.91
N THR A 123 -9.32 6.58 6.32
CA THR A 123 -9.29 7.90 6.96
C THR A 123 -10.05 7.90 8.29
N THR A 124 -11.20 7.22 8.33
CA THR A 124 -11.98 7.08 9.57
C THR A 124 -11.19 6.33 10.63
N ILE A 125 -10.62 5.17 10.29
CA ILE A 125 -9.84 4.36 11.25
C ILE A 125 -8.61 5.12 11.75
N ILE A 126 -7.89 5.83 10.87
CA ILE A 126 -6.76 6.69 11.29
C ILE A 126 -7.24 7.75 12.28
N ALA A 127 -8.35 8.44 11.96
CA ALA A 127 -8.88 9.49 12.82
C ALA A 127 -9.35 8.97 14.19
N GLU A 128 -9.93 7.77 14.25
CA GLU A 128 -10.31 7.11 15.50
C GLU A 128 -9.06 6.79 16.34
N GLU A 129 -8.02 6.23 15.73
CA GLU A 129 -6.83 5.75 16.43
C GLU A 129 -5.83 6.86 16.79
N SER A 130 -5.88 8.00 16.08
CA SER A 130 -5.10 9.21 16.39
C SER A 130 -5.71 10.07 17.51
N GLN A 131 -6.95 9.81 17.93
CA GLN A 131 -7.63 10.54 19.02
C GLN A 131 -7.69 9.74 20.33
N GLY A 132 -7.26 8.48 20.32
CA GLY A 132 -7.27 7.56 21.45
C GLY A 132 -6.00 7.59 22.28
#